data_AF-A0A1V4RK07-F1
#
_entry.id   AF-A0A1V4RK07-F1
#
_cell.length_a   1.000
_cell.length_b   1.000
_cell.length_c   1.000
_cell.angle_alpha   90.00
_cell.angle_beta   90.00
_cell.angle_gamma   90.00
#
_symmetry.space_group_name_H-M   'P 1'
#
loop_
_entity.id
_entity.type
_entity.pdbx_description
1 polymer ?
#
loop_
_entity_poly.entity_id
_entity_poly.type
_entity_poly.pdbx_seq_one_letter_code
_entity_poly.pdbx_strand_id
1 'polypeptide(L)'
;MDFAQLLKLIDQNTKIPRLRFLSPHPKDMSERVLGAMAEGKSICEHLHLPLQSGSTRILQRMKRGYSAEQFLDLVDRARKAIKGLTISTDIIVGFPGEKEEDFQETLSLVKEIRFDSAFTYRYSPRQGTEAFYLPDDVSPEEKRERNIEPIHRFFLSCLIGLVEPNQSIGRQESAINKPLEHTFSGLRIDSWMIEVEVLRVDSTE
;
A
#
# COMPACT_ATOMS: atom_id res chain seq x y z
N MET A 1 -8.63 -23.03 -5.28
CA MET A 1 -8.43 -21.82 -6.10
C MET A 1 -7.64 -20.85 -5.24
N ASP A 2 -6.46 -20.41 -5.69
CA ASP A 2 -5.65 -19.40 -4.99
C ASP A 2 -5.90 -17.98 -5.54
N PHE A 3 -5.34 -16.96 -4.90
CA PHE A 3 -5.56 -15.57 -5.27
C PHE A 3 -5.07 -15.24 -6.69
N ALA A 4 -3.94 -15.81 -7.12
CA ALA A 4 -3.44 -15.63 -8.48
C ALA A 4 -4.41 -16.21 -9.53
N GLN A 5 -4.96 -17.40 -9.27
CA GLN A 5 -5.99 -18.00 -10.12
C GLN A 5 -7.26 -17.15 -10.17
N LEU A 6 -7.67 -16.58 -9.03
CA LEU A 6 -8.82 -15.67 -8.97
C LEU A 6 -8.58 -14.41 -9.80
N LEU A 7 -7.40 -13.77 -9.69
CA LEU A 7 -7.07 -12.59 -10.49
C LEU A 7 -7.14 -12.88 -11.98
N LYS A 8 -6.55 -13.99 -12.44
CA LYS A 8 -6.62 -14.40 -13.86
C LYS A 8 -8.05 -14.67 -14.31
N LEU A 9 -8.86 -15.33 -13.48
CA LEU A 9 -10.27 -15.60 -13.79
C LEU A 9 -11.08 -14.31 -13.89
N ILE A 10 -10.87 -13.36 -12.97
CA ILE A 10 -11.54 -12.06 -13.01
C ILE A 10 -11.12 -11.30 -14.27
N ASP A 11 -9.82 -11.22 -14.57
CA ASP A 11 -9.28 -10.53 -15.75
C ASP A 11 -9.89 -11.06 -17.06
N GLN A 12 -10.06 -12.38 -17.17
CA GLN A 12 -10.62 -13.02 -18.37
C GLN A 12 -12.13 -12.80 -18.55
N ASN A 13 -12.87 -12.58 -17.46
CA ASN A 13 -14.34 -12.53 -17.49
C ASN A 13 -14.91 -11.13 -17.25
N THR A 14 -14.08 -10.18 -16.80
CA THR A 14 -14.52 -8.81 -16.52
C THR A 14 -14.67 -8.00 -17.80
N LYS A 15 -15.65 -7.09 -17.80
CA LYS A 15 -15.75 -5.99 -18.78
C LYS A 15 -15.19 -4.68 -18.23
N ILE A 16 -14.70 -4.68 -17.00
CA ILE A 16 -14.16 -3.50 -16.34
C ILE A 16 -12.72 -3.30 -16.84
N PRO A 17 -12.39 -2.14 -17.42
CA PRO A 17 -11.09 -1.93 -18.06
C PRO A 17 -9.95 -1.73 -17.06
N ARG A 18 -10.26 -1.31 -15.82
CA ARG A 18 -9.29 -1.07 -14.76
C ARG A 18 -9.82 -1.61 -13.44
N LEU A 19 -9.10 -2.58 -12.90
CA LEU A 19 -9.38 -3.25 -11.64
C LEU A 19 -8.20 -3.06 -10.71
N ARG A 20 -8.48 -2.54 -9.52
CA ARG A 20 -7.53 -2.44 -8.41
C ARG A 20 -8.02 -3.34 -7.29
N PHE A 21 -7.09 -3.76 -6.45
CA PHE A 21 -7.40 -4.36 -5.15
C PHE A 21 -6.55 -3.63 -4.11
N LEU A 22 -7.14 -3.37 -2.94
CA LEU A 22 -6.61 -2.34 -2.04
C LEU A 22 -5.73 -2.86 -0.91
N SER A 23 -5.78 -4.14 -0.54
CA SER A 23 -4.96 -4.56 0.61
C SER A 23 -4.64 -6.06 0.61
N PRO A 24 -3.69 -6.52 -0.23
CA PRO A 24 -3.01 -7.77 0.07
C PRO A 24 -2.10 -7.56 1.30
N HIS A 25 -2.07 -8.54 2.21
CA HIS A 25 -0.99 -8.58 3.18
C HIS A 25 0.32 -8.86 2.41
N PRO A 26 1.46 -8.20 2.73
CA PRO A 26 2.71 -8.38 1.94
C PRO A 26 3.15 -9.85 1.77
N LYS A 27 2.88 -10.69 2.77
CA LYS A 27 3.16 -12.15 2.71
C LYS A 27 2.42 -12.90 1.61
N ASP A 28 1.27 -12.38 1.21
CA ASP A 28 0.39 -13.03 0.24
C ASP A 28 0.79 -12.72 -1.20
N MET A 29 1.74 -11.79 -1.39
CA MET A 29 2.27 -11.39 -2.69
C MET A 29 3.34 -12.35 -3.21
N SER A 30 2.88 -13.57 -3.51
CA SER A 30 3.71 -14.59 -4.16
C SER A 30 4.05 -14.23 -5.61
N GLU A 31 5.10 -14.84 -6.16
CA GLU A 31 5.46 -14.73 -7.59
C GLU A 31 4.28 -15.02 -8.53
N ARG A 32 3.39 -15.95 -8.16
CA ARG A 32 2.20 -16.27 -8.96
C ARG A 32 1.21 -15.10 -9.00
N VAL A 33 1.08 -14.35 -7.91
CA VAL A 33 0.22 -13.15 -7.85
C VAL A 33 0.86 -12.03 -8.66
N LEU A 34 2.16 -11.78 -8.48
CA LEU A 34 2.89 -10.76 -9.26
C LEU A 34 2.81 -11.04 -10.76
N GLY A 35 2.99 -12.30 -11.18
CA GLY A 35 2.83 -12.71 -12.58
C GLY A 35 1.40 -12.54 -13.10
N ALA A 36 0.39 -12.87 -12.29
CA ALA A 36 -1.01 -12.65 -12.67
C ALA A 36 -1.35 -11.16 -12.87
N MET A 37 -0.75 -10.28 -12.07
CA MET A 37 -0.90 -8.84 -12.27
C MET A 37 -0.14 -8.35 -13.51
N ALA A 38 1.08 -8.82 -13.73
CA ALA A 38 1.91 -8.42 -14.86
C ALA A 38 1.30 -8.82 -16.22
N GLU A 39 0.61 -9.96 -16.27
CA GLU A 39 -0.07 -10.47 -17.48
C GLU A 39 -1.49 -9.92 -17.65
N GLY A 40 -2.10 -9.42 -16.58
CA GLY A 40 -3.49 -8.98 -16.56
C GLY A 40 -3.71 -7.73 -17.43
N LYS A 41 -4.81 -7.70 -18.19
CA LYS A 41 -5.14 -6.57 -19.06
C LYS A 41 -5.98 -5.51 -18.35
N SER A 42 -6.87 -5.96 -17.47
CA SER A 42 -7.73 -5.12 -16.65
C SER A 42 -7.13 -4.88 -15.27
N ILE A 43 -6.23 -5.74 -14.79
CA ILE A 43 -5.58 -5.57 -13.48
C ILE A 43 -4.58 -4.41 -13.54
N CYS A 44 -4.75 -3.42 -12.68
CA CYS A 44 -3.89 -2.25 -12.65
C CYS A 44 -2.50 -2.58 -12.09
N GLU A 45 -1.50 -1.87 -12.61
CA GLU A 45 -0.11 -1.81 -12.14
C GLU A 45 0.00 -0.96 -10.88
N HIS A 46 -0.81 -1.27 -9.88
CA HIS A 46 -0.84 -0.59 -8.58
C HIS A 46 -0.91 -1.62 -7.46
N LEU A 47 0.00 -1.50 -6.49
CA LEU A 47 -0.01 -2.27 -5.26
C LEU A 47 -0.07 -1.35 -4.06
N HIS A 48 -1.03 -1.60 -3.18
CA HIS A 48 -1.00 -1.04 -1.84
C HIS A 48 -0.42 -2.10 -0.89
N LEU A 49 0.79 -1.88 -0.38
CA LEU A 49 1.51 -2.81 0.49
C LEU A 49 1.73 -2.15 1.85
N PRO A 50 0.98 -2.54 2.89
CA PRO A 50 1.14 -1.93 4.21
C PRO A 50 2.49 -2.31 4.85
N LEU A 51 3.50 -1.45 4.73
CA LEU A 51 4.80 -1.62 5.41
C LEU A 51 4.66 -1.54 6.93
N GLN A 52 4.02 -0.47 7.39
CA GLN A 52 3.65 -0.15 8.77
C GLN A 52 4.83 0.35 9.61
N SER A 53 5.99 -0.29 9.56
CA SER A 53 7.25 0.23 10.10
C SER A 53 8.41 -0.29 9.26
N GLY A 54 9.50 0.47 9.13
CA GLY A 54 10.73 -0.03 8.52
C GLY A 54 11.69 -0.69 9.51
N SER A 55 11.35 -0.74 10.81
CA SER A 55 12.12 -1.49 11.80
C SER A 55 11.66 -2.94 11.88
N THR A 56 12.57 -3.88 11.62
CA THR A 56 12.29 -5.32 11.78
C THR A 56 11.84 -5.65 13.21
N ARG A 57 12.39 -4.98 14.21
CA ARG A 57 12.01 -5.17 15.62
C ARG A 57 10.56 -4.76 15.87
N ILE A 58 10.13 -3.61 15.32
CA ILE A 58 8.75 -3.13 15.45
C ILE A 58 7.80 -4.00 14.62
N LEU A 59 8.16 -4.38 13.40
CA LEU A 59 7.39 -5.29 12.55
C LEU A 59 7.10 -6.64 13.25
N GLN A 60 8.08 -7.19 13.97
CA GLN A 60 7.91 -8.41 14.76
C GLN A 60 6.92 -8.20 15.91
N ARG A 61 7.00 -7.08 16.63
CA ARG A 61 6.05 -6.74 17.71
C ARG A 61 4.64 -6.46 17.19
N MET A 62 4.52 -5.94 15.97
CA MET A 62 3.26 -5.82 15.22
C MET A 62 2.76 -7.16 14.64
N LYS A 63 3.50 -8.26 14.82
CA LYS A 63 3.19 -9.60 14.29
C LYS A 63 3.01 -9.66 12.77
N ARG A 64 3.70 -8.78 12.04
CA ARG A 64 3.71 -8.80 10.57
C ARG A 64 4.31 -10.08 10.02
N GLY A 65 5.32 -10.61 10.72
CA GLY A 65 6.05 -11.83 10.41
C GLY A 65 6.78 -11.80 9.07
N TYR A 66 7.13 -10.60 8.62
CA TYR A 66 8.20 -10.32 7.67
C TYR A 66 9.12 -9.28 8.32
N SER A 67 10.35 -9.22 7.84
CA SER A 67 11.36 -8.22 8.17
C SER A 67 11.36 -7.08 7.14
N ALA A 68 12.05 -5.98 7.46
CA ALA A 68 12.26 -4.85 6.55
C ALA A 68 12.93 -5.30 5.24
N GLU A 69 13.93 -6.18 5.35
CA GLU A 69 14.69 -6.73 4.22
C GLU A 69 13.80 -7.59 3.31
N GLN A 70 12.93 -8.42 3.91
CA GLN A 70 11.95 -9.21 3.15
C GLN A 70 10.91 -8.34 2.45
N PHE A 71 10.51 -7.22 3.06
CA PHE A 71 9.61 -6.27 2.44
C PHE A 71 10.27 -5.57 1.24
N LEU A 72 11.53 -5.14 1.39
CA LEU A 72 12.31 -4.53 0.31
C LEU A 72 12.48 -5.50 -0.88
N ASP A 73 12.86 -6.75 -0.60
CA ASP A 73 12.97 -7.80 -1.63
C ASP A 73 11.64 -8.01 -2.37
N LEU A 74 10.51 -8.01 -1.65
CA LEU A 74 9.18 -8.09 -2.27
C LEU A 74 8.91 -6.93 -3.22
N VAL A 75 9.21 -5.70 -2.80
CA VAL A 75 9.04 -4.51 -3.63
C VAL A 75 9.90 -4.61 -4.89
N ASP A 76 11.15 -5.03 -4.76
CA ASP A 76 12.07 -5.19 -5.89
C ASP A 76 11.58 -6.24 -6.88
N ARG A 77 11.13 -7.39 -6.40
CA ARG A 77 10.53 -8.43 -7.26
C ARG A 77 9.27 -7.92 -7.95
N ALA A 78 8.40 -7.22 -7.23
CA ALA A 78 7.18 -6.66 -7.79
C ALA A 78 7.46 -5.65 -8.91
N ARG A 79 8.41 -4.73 -8.70
CA ARG A 79 8.81 -3.75 -9.73
C ARG A 79 9.47 -4.36 -10.95
N LYS A 80 10.23 -5.46 -10.77
CA LYS A 80 10.82 -6.22 -11.88
C LYS A 80 9.75 -6.94 -12.70
N ALA A 81 8.74 -7.50 -12.04
CA ALA A 81 7.67 -8.25 -12.69
C ALA A 81 6.65 -7.34 -13.39
N ILE A 82 6.26 -6.23 -12.75
CA ILE A 82 5.16 -5.37 -13.20
C ILE A 82 5.73 -4.04 -13.69
N LYS A 83 5.76 -3.85 -15.00
CA LYS A 83 6.29 -2.63 -15.62
C LYS A 83 5.42 -1.41 -15.26
N GLY A 84 6.05 -0.34 -14.77
CA GLY A 84 5.34 0.89 -14.39
C GLY A 84 4.54 0.76 -13.09
N LEU A 85 4.86 -0.25 -12.26
CA LEU A 85 4.21 -0.46 -10.98
C LEU A 85 4.30 0.77 -10.07
N THR A 86 3.13 1.23 -9.64
CA THR A 86 2.96 2.20 -8.56
C THR A 86 2.74 1.47 -7.25
N ILE A 87 3.36 1.95 -6.17
CA ILE A 87 3.27 1.34 -4.84
C ILE A 87 2.85 2.40 -3.82
N SER A 88 1.75 2.14 -3.14
CA SER A 88 1.33 2.88 -1.96
C SER A 88 1.52 2.06 -0.69
N THR A 89 1.62 2.72 0.47
CA THR A 89 1.83 2.03 1.76
C THR A 89 1.10 2.73 2.90
N ASP A 90 0.90 1.99 3.98
CA ASP A 90 0.58 2.54 5.29
C ASP A 90 1.81 2.54 6.20
N ILE A 91 1.96 3.54 7.05
CA ILE A 91 2.99 3.64 8.09
C ILE A 91 2.32 4.01 9.40
N ILE A 92 2.67 3.33 10.50
CA ILE A 92 2.24 3.67 11.85
C ILE A 92 3.47 4.15 12.62
N VAL A 93 3.42 5.38 13.13
CA VAL A 93 4.47 5.94 13.99
C VAL A 93 4.05 5.92 15.46
N GLY A 94 5.05 5.75 16.32
CA GLY A 94 4.92 5.70 17.77
C GLY A 94 4.18 4.47 18.27
N PHE A 95 4.39 3.33 17.62
CA PHE A 95 3.95 2.05 18.17
C PHE A 95 4.57 1.84 19.58
N PRO A 96 3.89 1.17 20.53
CA PRO A 96 4.42 0.96 21.88
C PRO A 96 5.84 0.39 21.86
N GLY A 97 6.77 1.08 22.52
CA GLY A 97 8.21 0.82 22.55
C GLY A 97 8.97 1.06 21.26
N GLU A 98 8.47 1.91 20.35
CA GLU A 98 9.22 2.46 19.20
C GLU A 98 10.22 3.52 19.67
N LYS A 99 11.50 3.23 19.45
CA LYS A 99 12.59 4.16 19.77
C LYS A 99 12.90 5.03 18.56
N GLU A 100 13.75 6.02 18.77
CA GLU A 100 14.16 6.92 17.70
C GLU A 100 14.92 6.17 16.59
N GLU A 101 15.73 5.17 16.93
CA GLU A 101 16.45 4.37 15.95
C GLU A 101 15.50 3.61 15.01
N ASP A 102 14.40 3.05 15.53
CA ASP A 102 13.40 2.34 14.72
C ASP A 102 12.64 3.29 13.78
N PHE A 103 12.41 4.52 14.23
CA PHE A 103 11.82 5.55 13.40
C PHE A 103 12.77 5.97 12.28
N GLN A 104 14.07 6.13 12.57
CA GLN A 104 15.07 6.41 11.54
C GLN A 104 15.21 5.27 10.52
N GLU A 105 15.14 4.00 10.96
CA GLU A 105 15.07 2.84 10.06
C GLU A 105 13.85 2.92 9.14
N THR A 106 12.70 3.33 9.68
CA THR A 106 11.48 3.56 8.90
C THR A 106 11.68 4.65 7.83
N LEU A 107 12.28 5.78 8.18
CA LEU A 107 12.57 6.85 7.22
C LEU A 107 13.58 6.40 6.15
N SER A 108 14.60 5.64 6.54
CA SER A 108 15.60 5.10 5.61
C SER A 108 14.96 4.18 4.59
N LEU A 109 14.13 3.24 5.04
CA LEU A 109 13.48 2.28 4.15
C LEU A 109 12.46 2.95 3.21
N VAL A 110 11.73 3.96 3.69
CA VAL A 110 10.84 4.77 2.84
C VAL A 110 11.62 5.49 1.74
N LYS A 111 12.82 6.02 2.06
CA LYS A 111 13.70 6.68 1.08
C LYS A 111 14.26 5.71 0.05
N GLU A 112 14.61 4.51 0.49
CA GLU A 112 15.13 3.44 -0.37
C GLU A 112 14.06 2.91 -1.31
N ILE A 113 12.87 2.60 -0.78
CA ILE A 113 11.76 2.07 -1.55
C ILE A 113 11.20 3.13 -2.50
N ARG A 114 11.13 4.41 -2.12
CA ARG A 114 10.50 5.47 -2.95
C ARG A 114 9.08 5.09 -3.35
N PHE A 115 8.20 4.98 -2.35
CA PHE A 115 6.78 4.78 -2.60
C PHE A 115 6.19 5.95 -3.41
N ASP A 116 5.14 5.68 -4.18
CA ASP A 116 4.39 6.72 -4.91
C ASP A 116 3.48 7.51 -3.97
N SER A 117 2.97 6.85 -2.93
CA SER A 117 2.24 7.50 -1.84
C SER A 117 2.35 6.73 -0.54
N ALA A 118 2.17 7.41 0.59
CA ALA A 118 2.04 6.76 1.89
C ALA A 118 0.99 7.43 2.75
N PHE A 119 0.25 6.61 3.49
CA PHE A 119 -0.64 7.04 4.55
C PHE A 119 0.05 6.84 5.89
N THR A 120 0.20 7.93 6.64
CA THR A 120 0.90 7.92 7.93
C THR A 120 -0.09 8.09 9.07
N TYR A 121 -0.12 7.13 9.98
CA TYR A 121 -0.99 7.14 11.14
C TYR A 121 -0.15 7.23 12.42
N ARG A 122 -0.68 7.93 13.43
CA ARG A 122 -0.17 7.78 14.79
C ARG A 122 -0.77 6.53 15.39
N TYR A 123 0.04 5.78 16.13
CA TYR A 123 -0.49 4.65 16.91
C TYR A 123 -1.61 5.13 17.83
N SER A 124 -2.71 4.39 17.81
CA SER A 124 -3.84 4.55 18.71
C SER A 124 -4.26 3.17 19.18
N PRO A 125 -4.32 2.93 20.51
CA PRO A 125 -4.66 1.62 21.05
C PRO A 125 -6.09 1.24 20.67
N ARG A 126 -6.27 0.02 20.18
CA ARG A 126 -7.58 -0.54 19.81
C ARG A 126 -7.91 -1.73 20.69
N GLN A 127 -9.05 -1.68 21.40
CA GLN A 127 -9.53 -2.81 22.19
C GLN A 127 -9.59 -4.08 21.35
N GLY A 128 -9.20 -5.21 21.94
CA GLY A 128 -9.16 -6.51 21.27
C GLY A 128 -7.88 -6.80 20.48
N THR A 129 -6.93 -5.86 20.42
CA THR A 129 -5.59 -6.12 19.85
C THR A 129 -4.59 -6.45 20.95
N GLU A 130 -3.57 -7.26 20.67
CA GLU A 130 -2.49 -7.50 21.65
C GLU A 130 -1.70 -6.24 21.96
N ALA A 131 -1.57 -5.35 20.98
CA ALA A 131 -0.92 -4.06 21.13
C ALA A 131 -1.60 -3.18 22.19
N PHE A 132 -2.90 -3.36 22.44
CA PHE A 132 -3.64 -2.67 23.49
C PHE A 132 -3.07 -2.89 24.89
N TYR A 133 -2.46 -4.06 25.13
CA TYR A 133 -1.91 -4.43 26.44
C TYR A 133 -0.41 -4.11 26.57
N LEU A 134 0.21 -3.58 25.52
CA LEU A 134 1.61 -3.15 25.58
C LEU A 134 1.72 -1.82 26.32
N PRO A 135 2.72 -1.63 27.20
CA PRO A 135 3.03 -0.31 27.75
C PRO A 135 3.36 0.67 26.63
N ASP A 136 2.57 1.73 26.51
CA ASP A 136 2.77 2.81 25.54
C ASP A 136 3.65 3.89 26.17
N ASP A 137 4.94 3.81 25.87
CA ASP A 137 6.01 4.68 26.35
C ASP A 137 6.38 5.80 25.36
N VAL A 138 5.63 5.94 24.25
CA VAL A 138 5.82 7.01 23.28
C VAL A 138 4.78 8.10 23.53
N SER A 139 5.26 9.30 23.85
CA SER A 139 4.38 10.43 24.19
C SER A 139 3.54 10.87 22.99
N PRO A 140 2.35 11.48 23.21
CA PRO A 140 1.56 12.05 22.12
C PRO A 140 2.30 13.11 21.29
N GLU A 141 3.26 13.80 21.91
CA GLU A 141 4.10 14.81 21.25
C GLU A 141 5.11 14.17 20.29
N GLU A 142 5.85 13.15 20.74
CA GLU A 142 6.74 12.37 19.86
C GLU A 142 5.98 11.73 18.69
N LYS A 143 4.79 11.19 18.94
CA LYS A 143 3.91 10.65 17.88
C LYS A 143 3.55 11.71 16.85
N ARG A 144 3.32 12.95 17.29
CA ARG A 144 2.96 14.06 16.43
C ARG A 144 4.14 14.53 15.58
N GLU A 145 5.31 14.66 16.18
CA GLU A 145 6.55 15.06 15.48
C GLU A 145 6.92 14.04 14.39
N ARG A 146 6.87 12.75 14.70
CA ARG A 146 7.16 11.66 13.73
C ARG A 146 6.18 11.59 12.56
N ASN A 147 4.91 11.97 12.76
CA ASN A 147 3.84 11.81 11.77
C ASN A 147 3.80 12.93 10.73
N ILE A 148 4.02 14.18 11.15
CA ILE A 148 3.67 15.36 10.34
C ILE A 148 4.81 15.80 9.42
N GLU A 149 6.06 15.70 9.86
CA GLU A 149 7.13 16.45 9.18
C GLU A 149 8.07 15.59 8.34
N PRO A 150 8.70 14.52 8.85
CA PRO A 150 9.78 13.88 8.11
C PRO A 150 9.29 13.06 6.90
N ILE A 151 8.18 12.33 7.09
CA ILE A 151 7.61 11.47 6.04
C ILE A 151 6.94 12.34 4.97
N HIS A 152 6.08 13.28 5.37
CA HIS A 152 5.40 14.16 4.40
C HIS A 152 6.39 15.03 3.63
N ARG A 153 7.40 15.61 4.30
CA ARG A 153 8.46 16.38 3.63
C ARG A 153 9.22 15.54 2.62
N PHE A 154 9.49 14.27 2.91
CA PHE A 154 10.10 13.37 1.94
C PHE A 154 9.21 13.21 0.69
N PHE A 155 7.93 12.89 0.85
CA PHE A 155 7.01 12.76 -0.29
C PHE A 155 6.85 14.08 -1.08
N LEU A 156 6.77 15.21 -0.38
CA LEU A 156 6.77 16.54 -1.01
C LEU A 156 8.07 16.81 -1.79
N SER A 157 9.23 16.43 -1.26
CA SER A 157 10.51 16.59 -1.97
C SER A 157 10.62 15.72 -3.22
N CYS A 158 10.06 14.51 -3.18
CA CYS A 158 9.96 13.64 -4.36
C CYS A 158 9.05 14.24 -5.43
N LEU A 159 7.91 14.82 -5.03
CA LEU A 159 7.01 15.52 -5.96
C LEU A 159 7.69 16.73 -6.61
N ILE A 160 8.45 17.52 -5.84
CA ILE A 160 9.18 18.68 -6.38
C ILE A 160 10.31 18.25 -7.31
N GLY A 161 11.04 17.18 -7.00
CA GLY A 161 12.09 16.64 -7.86
C GLY A 161 11.57 16.02 -9.17
N LEU A 162 10.29 15.66 -9.24
CA LEU A 162 9.61 15.23 -10.47
C LEU A 162 9.10 16.41 -11.32
N VAL A 163 9.12 17.64 -10.76
CA VAL A 163 8.76 18.91 -11.43
C VAL A 163 10.02 19.67 -11.85
N GLU A 164 11.06 18.97 -12.29
CA GLU A 164 11.99 19.56 -13.26
C GLU A 164 11.32 19.53 -14.65
N PRO A 165 11.53 20.55 -15.50
CA PRO A 165 10.67 20.83 -16.65
C PRO A 165 10.93 19.85 -17.79
N ASN A 166 10.43 18.61 -17.66
CA ASN A 166 10.20 17.73 -18.78
C ASN A 166 8.73 17.83 -19.21
N GLN A 167 8.59 18.16 -20.48
CA GLN A 167 7.35 18.50 -21.16
C GLN A 167 6.27 17.41 -20.98
N SER A 168 5.11 17.87 -20.50
CA SER A 168 3.75 17.38 -20.79
C SER A 168 3.43 15.89 -20.56
N ILE A 169 2.62 15.60 -19.52
CA ILE A 169 1.42 14.76 -19.64
C ILE A 169 0.33 15.36 -18.73
N GLY A 170 -0.72 15.93 -19.31
CA GLY A 170 -1.90 16.35 -18.57
C GLY A 170 -2.68 15.13 -18.06
N ARG A 171 -2.97 15.09 -16.76
CA ARG A 171 -3.89 14.13 -16.17
C ARG A 171 -4.87 14.87 -15.27
N GLN A 172 -6.13 14.95 -15.68
CA GLN A 172 -7.23 15.35 -14.79
C GLN A 172 -7.65 14.13 -13.97
N GLU A 173 -7.60 14.25 -12.65
CA GLU A 173 -8.30 13.36 -11.74
C GLU A 173 -9.64 13.98 -11.38
N SER A 174 -10.74 13.24 -11.57
CA SER A 174 -12.06 13.61 -11.08
C SER A 174 -12.53 12.54 -10.08
N ALA A 175 -12.72 12.96 -8.82
CA ALA A 175 -13.33 12.12 -7.81
C ALA A 175 -14.86 12.14 -8.01
N ILE A 176 -15.45 11.00 -8.37
CA ILE A 176 -16.90 10.86 -8.47
C ILE A 176 -17.41 10.21 -7.19
N ASN A 177 -17.98 11.02 -6.29
CA ASN A 177 -18.73 10.55 -5.13
C ASN A 177 -20.19 10.29 -5.56
N LYS A 178 -20.50 9.04 -5.97
CA LYS A 178 -21.89 8.56 -6.08
C LYS A 178 -21.99 7.13 -5.52
N PRO A 179 -23.08 6.80 -4.79
CA PRO A 179 -23.30 5.43 -4.33
C PRO A 179 -23.61 4.54 -5.54
N LEU A 180 -22.88 3.43 -5.67
CA LEU A 180 -23.15 2.41 -6.68
C LEU A 180 -23.82 1.21 -6.00
N GLU A 181 -25.09 0.98 -6.33
CA GLU A 181 -25.78 -0.28 -6.06
C GLU A 181 -25.42 -1.28 -7.16
N HIS A 182 -24.54 -2.23 -6.87
CA HIS A 182 -24.45 -3.47 -7.63
C HIS A 182 -24.20 -4.66 -6.69
N THR A 183 -25.18 -5.56 -6.65
CA THR A 183 -25.11 -6.84 -5.96
C THR A 183 -24.20 -7.78 -6.76
N PHE A 184 -23.03 -8.11 -6.21
CA PHE A 184 -22.25 -9.23 -6.71
C PHE A 184 -22.87 -10.53 -6.17
N SER A 185 -23.21 -11.42 -7.09
CA SER A 185 -23.84 -12.72 -6.84
C SER A 185 -22.94 -13.63 -5.99
N GLY A 186 -23.08 -13.55 -4.67
CA GLY A 186 -22.87 -14.70 -3.77
C GLY A 186 -21.44 -15.24 -3.59
N LEU A 187 -20.40 -14.49 -3.94
CA LEU A 187 -19.01 -14.90 -3.66
C LEU A 187 -18.60 -14.49 -2.24
N ARG A 188 -18.78 -15.41 -1.29
CA ARG A 188 -18.09 -15.34 0.00
C ARG A 188 -16.68 -15.89 -0.20
N ILE A 189 -15.71 -14.98 -0.20
CA ILE A 189 -14.28 -15.30 -0.30
C ILE A 189 -13.69 -15.03 1.08
N ASP A 190 -13.44 -16.08 1.86
CA ASP A 190 -13.21 -16.02 3.32
C ASP A 190 -11.90 -15.34 3.79
N SER A 191 -11.20 -14.55 2.96
CA SER A 191 -10.05 -13.75 3.44
C SER A 191 -9.54 -12.64 2.49
N TRP A 192 -10.29 -12.23 1.45
CA TRP A 192 -9.80 -11.23 0.49
C TRP A 192 -10.86 -10.15 0.25
N MET A 193 -10.60 -8.91 0.66
CA MET A 193 -11.44 -7.76 0.35
C MET A 193 -10.97 -7.15 -0.97
N ILE A 194 -11.71 -7.39 -2.05
CA ILE A 194 -11.48 -6.78 -3.36
C ILE A 194 -12.48 -5.64 -3.51
N GLU A 195 -12.05 -4.40 -3.27
CA GLU A 195 -12.83 -3.22 -3.67
C GLU A 195 -12.53 -2.88 -5.12
N VAL A 196 -13.57 -2.93 -5.96
CA VAL A 196 -13.48 -2.62 -7.38
C VAL A 196 -13.74 -1.13 -7.59
N GLU A 197 -12.67 -0.36 -7.77
CA GLU A 197 -12.78 1.04 -8.20
C GLU A 197 -12.87 1.11 -9.73
N VAL A 198 -14.07 1.42 -10.26
CA VAL A 198 -14.30 1.58 -11.70
C VAL A 198 -13.91 2.98 -12.13
N LEU A 199 -12.68 3.14 -12.65
CA LEU A 199 -12.27 4.37 -13.32
C LEU A 199 -12.79 4.36 -14.77
N ARG A 200 -13.88 5.08 -15.06
CA ARG A 200 -14.30 5.36 -16.44
C ARG A 200 -13.36 6.43 -17.02
N VAL A 201 -12.76 6.11 -18.15
CA VAL A 201 -12.14 7.12 -19.03
C VAL A 201 -13.22 7.48 -20.03
N ASP A 202 -13.76 8.70 -19.94
CA ASP A 202 -14.71 9.20 -20.94
C ASP A 202 -13.97 9.26 -22.29
N SER A 203 -14.32 8.36 -23.19
CA SER A 203 -13.99 8.52 -24.61
C SER A 203 -14.95 9.55 -25.19
N THR A 204 -14.51 10.79 -25.29
CA THR A 204 -15.18 11.77 -26.14
C THR A 204 -15.04 11.32 -27.59
N GLU A 205 -16.16 10.85 -28.16
CA GLU A 205 -16.44 10.98 -29.59
C GLU A 205 -16.62 12.46 -29.98
#